data_AF-A0A9Q4QS36-F1
#
_entry.id   AF-A0A9Q4QS36-F1
#
_cell.length_a   1.000
_cell.length_b   1.000
_cell.length_c   1.000
_cell.angle_alpha   90.00
_cell.angle_beta   90.00
_cell.angle_gamma   90.00
#
_symmetry.space_group_name_H-M   'P 1'
#
loop_
_entity.id
_entity.type
_entity.pdbx_description
1 polymer ?
#
loop_
_entity_poly.entity_id
_entity_poly.type
_entity_poly.pdbx_seq_one_letter_code
_entity_poly.pdbx_strand_id
1 'polypeptide(L)' 'DAILIDTQFSAADARQIVEKIKTSGKRLQAIYISHGDPDYYLGLDSVHAAFPEANVFATPQTIAHIQASKYAKLKLW' A
#
# COMPACT_ATOMS: atom_id res chain seq x y z
N ASP A 1 14.17 -1.34 -11.76
CA ASP A 1 13.43 -1.33 -10.48
C ASP A 1 12.25 -0.37 -10.52
N ALA A 2 11.38 -0.45 -9.52
CA ALA A 2 10.22 0.43 -9.32
C ALA A 2 9.98 0.74 -7.84
N ILE A 3 9.38 1.90 -7.58
CA ILE A 3 8.80 2.29 -6.30
C ILE A 3 7.31 2.54 -6.54
N LEU A 4 6.46 1.97 -5.69
CA LEU A 4 5.03 2.25 -5.70
C LEU A 4 4.74 3.34 -4.66
N ILE A 5 3.95 4.35 -5.05
CA ILE A 5 3.43 5.36 -4.14
C ILE A 5 1.95 5.07 -3.95
N ASP A 6 1.57 4.78 -2.71
CA ASP A 6 0.22 4.40 -2.28
C ASP A 6 -0.33 3.11 -2.92
N THR A 7 -1.29 2.48 -2.23
CA THR A 7 -1.79 1.14 -2.59
C THR A 7 -3.29 1.10 -2.87
N GLN A 8 -3.92 2.28 -3.03
CA GLN A 8 -5.35 2.44 -3.29
C GLN A 8 -6.23 1.92 -2.13
N PHE A 9 -7.54 2.13 -2.28
CA PHE A 9 -8.54 1.81 -1.28
C PHE A 9 -8.93 0.32 -1.24
N SER A 10 -9.20 -0.27 -2.41
CA SER A 10 -9.84 -1.59 -2.48
C SER A 10 -8.90 -2.73 -2.88
N ALA A 11 -9.24 -3.96 -2.51
CA ALA A 11 -8.54 -5.16 -2.98
C ALA A 11 -8.61 -5.33 -4.51
N ALA A 12 -9.67 -4.83 -5.16
CA ALA A 12 -9.78 -4.88 -6.62
C ALA A 12 -8.75 -3.96 -7.28
N ASP A 13 -8.57 -2.75 -6.75
CA ASP A 13 -7.59 -1.79 -7.25
C ASP A 13 -6.16 -2.29 -6.98
N ALA A 14 -5.92 -2.84 -5.80
CA ALA A 14 -4.64 -3.46 -5.46
C ALA A 14 -4.26 -4.58 -6.44
N ARG A 15 -5.21 -5.42 -6.86
CA ARG A 15 -4.97 -6.46 -7.88
C ARG A 15 -4.56 -5.84 -9.23
N GLN A 16 -5.20 -4.75 -9.65
CA GLN A 16 -4.81 -4.07 -10.89
C GLN A 16 -3.39 -3.50 -10.82
N ILE A 17 -3.00 -2.95 -9.67
CA ILE A 17 -1.63 -2.47 -9.43
C ILE A 17 -0.63 -3.64 -9.51
N VAL A 18 -0.93 -4.76 -8.84
CA VAL A 18 -0.09 -5.96 -8.86
C VAL A 18 0.14 -6.45 -10.29
N GLU A 19 -0.91 -6.55 -11.10
CA GLU A 19 -0.78 -7.00 -12.48
C GLU A 19 -0.01 -6.00 -13.36
N LYS A 20 -0.19 -4.69 -13.15
CA LYS A 20 0.61 -3.66 -13.84
C LYS A 20 2.10 -3.79 -13.51
N ILE A 21 2.45 -4.00 -12.23
CA ILE A 21 3.85 -4.15 -11.80
C ILE A 21 4.44 -5.43 -12.39
N LYS A 22 3.74 -6.57 -12.32
CA LYS A 22 4.20 -7.83 -12.93
C LYS A 22 4.43 -7.69 -14.43
N THR A 23 3.46 -7.10 -15.14
CA THR A 23 3.55 -6.88 -16.60
C THR A 23 4.70 -5.96 -16.98
N SER A 24 5.09 -5.03 -16.10
CA SER A 24 6.21 -4.14 -16.35
C SER A 24 7.58 -4.84 -16.37
N GLY A 25 7.68 -6.06 -15.83
CA GLY A 25 8.96 -6.78 -15.66
C GLY A 25 9.93 -6.13 -14.67
N LYS A 26 9.51 -5.06 -13.97
CA LYS A 26 10.34 -4.37 -12.98
C LYS A 26 10.24 -5.07 -11.62
N ARG A 27 11.36 -5.15 -10.92
CA ARG A 27 11.38 -5.48 -9.49
C ARG A 27 10.82 -4.32 -8.67
N LEU A 28 9.78 -4.58 -7.88
CA LEU A 28 9.27 -3.62 -6.89
C LEU A 28 10.20 -3.62 -5.68
N GLN A 29 10.93 -2.52 -5.48
CA GLN A 29 11.91 -2.41 -4.42
C GLN A 29 11.32 -1.83 -3.13
N ALA A 30 10.37 -0.91 -3.27
CA ALA A 30 9.77 -0.21 -2.15
C ALA A 30 8.33 0.22 -2.43
N ILE A 31 7.56 0.37 -1.36
CA ILE A 31 6.23 0.96 -1.32
C ILE A 31 6.30 2.16 -0.36
N TYR A 32 5.86 3.33 -0.80
CA TYR A 32 5.79 4.52 0.05
C TYR A 32 4.33 4.94 0.24
N ILE A 33 3.89 5.06 1.48
CA ILE A 33 2.56 5.52 1.85
C ILE A 33 2.63 7.01 2.19
N SER A 34 1.98 7.82 1.37
CA SER A 34 2.07 9.29 1.43
C SER A 34 1.17 9.86 2.53
N HIS A 35 0.00 9.25 2.77
CA HIS A 35 -0.98 9.74 3.73
C HIS A 35 -1.66 8.60 4.51
N GLY A 36 -2.33 8.97 5.61
CA GLY A 36 -2.89 8.03 6.56
C GLY A 36 -4.38 7.76 6.36
N ASP A 37 -4.97 8.24 5.27
CA ASP A 37 -6.35 8.00 4.91
C ASP A 37 -6.53 6.70 4.12
N PRO A 38 -7.71 6.06 4.23
CA PRO A 38 -7.91 4.69 3.74
C PRO A 38 -7.54 4.46 2.26
N ASP A 39 -7.79 5.45 1.42
CA ASP A 39 -7.53 5.45 -0.02
C ASP A 39 -6.04 5.36 -0.38
N TYR A 40 -5.15 5.59 0.58
CA TYR A 40 -3.70 5.53 0.37
C TYR A 40 -3.09 4.18 0.75
N TYR A 41 -3.68 3.44 1.70
CA TYR A 41 -3.00 2.28 2.31
C TYR A 41 -3.88 1.04 2.53
N LEU A 42 -5.20 1.08 2.32
CA LEU A 42 -6.02 -0.12 2.58
C LEU A 42 -5.71 -1.30 1.65
N GLY A 43 -5.26 -1.04 0.43
CA GLY A 43 -4.77 -2.08 -0.48
C GLY A 43 -3.38 -2.64 -0.13
N LEU A 44 -2.71 -2.13 0.90
CA LEU A 44 -1.30 -2.42 1.18
C LEU A 44 -1.04 -3.91 1.43
N ASP A 45 -1.88 -4.55 2.23
CA ASP A 45 -1.74 -5.98 2.53
C ASP A 45 -1.81 -6.83 1.25
N SER A 46 -2.70 -6.46 0.31
CA SER A 46 -2.84 -7.17 -0.97
C SER A 46 -1.63 -6.98 -1.87
N VAL A 47 -1.07 -5.76 -1.93
CA VAL A 47 0.13 -5.47 -2.73
C VAL A 47 1.36 -6.14 -2.12
N HIS A 48 1.54 -6.03 -0.80
CA HIS A 48 2.71 -6.56 -0.11
C HIS A 48 2.72 -8.10 -0.10
N ALA A 49 1.56 -8.75 -0.05
CA ALA A 49 1.47 -10.21 -0.22
C ALA A 49 1.99 -10.68 -1.59
N ALA A 50 1.84 -9.88 -2.65
CA ALA A 50 2.36 -10.19 -3.99
C ALA A 50 3.85 -9.85 -4.15
N PHE A 51 4.38 -8.94 -3.33
CA PHE A 51 5.76 -8.46 -3.37
C PHE A 51 6.37 -8.40 -1.95
N PRO A 52 6.60 -9.55 -1.30
CA PRO A 52 7.03 -9.60 0.10
C PRO A 52 8.44 -9.02 0.32
N GLU A 53 9.26 -8.91 -0.73
CA GLU A 53 10.58 -8.28 -0.67
C GLU A 53 10.54 -6.74 -0.67
N ALA A 54 9.41 -6.13 -1.03
CA ALA A 54 9.32 -4.68 -1.13
C ALA A 54 9.23 -4.06 0.27
N ASN A 55 10.18 -3.19 0.61
CA ASN A 55 10.17 -2.47 1.88
C ASN A 55 9.05 -1.42 1.89
N VAL A 56 8.31 -1.32 2.99
CA VAL A 56 7.23 -0.35 3.16
C VAL A 56 7.73 0.84 3.99
N PHE A 57 7.56 2.05 3.46
CA PHE A 57 7.99 3.29 4.08
C PHE A 57 6.83 4.28 4.23
N ALA A 58 6.91 5.10 5.26
CA ALA A 58 6.04 6.24 5.51
C ALA A 58 6.74 7.19 6.48
N THR A 59 6.30 8.45 6.55
CA THR A 59 6.78 9.35 7.60
C THR A 59 6.34 8.86 8.99
N PRO A 60 7.09 9.15 10.07
CA PRO A 60 6.66 8.81 11.43
C PRO A 60 5.26 9.33 11.77
N GLN A 61 4.90 10.52 11.27
CA GLN A 61 3.60 11.14 11.44
C GLN A 61 2.49 10.34 10.76
N THR A 62 2.71 9.92 9.51
CA THR A 62 1.77 9.06 8.77
C THR A 62 1.58 7.72 9.49
N ILE A 63 2.67 7.10 9.95
CA ILE A 63 2.61 5.84 10.71
C ILE A 63 1.78 6.02 11.98
N ALA A 64 2.05 7.07 12.76
CA ALA A 64 1.32 7.36 13.99
C ALA A 64 -0.18 7.55 13.73
N HIS A 65 -0.54 8.31 12.68
CA HIS A 65 -1.93 8.53 12.30
C HIS A 65 -2.65 7.23 11.89
N ILE A 66 -2.00 6.39 11.07
CA ILE A 66 -2.54 5.09 10.66
C ILE A 66 -2.75 4.20 11.88
N GLN A 67 -1.76 4.07 12.77
CA GLN A 67 -1.88 3.22 13.96
C GLN A 67 -3.02 3.69 14.88
N ALA A 68 -3.22 5.00 15.02
CA ALA A 68 -4.28 5.57 15.84
C ALA A 68 -5.69 5.36 15.27
N SER A 69 -5.84 5.25 13.94
CA SER A 69 -7.15 5.25 13.26
C SER A 69 -7.51 3.96 12.52
N LYS A 70 -6.55 3.09 12.19
CA LYS A 70 -6.74 1.94 11.28
C LYS A 70 -7.86 0.99 11.73
N TYR A 71 -8.00 0.72 13.02
CA TYR A 71 -9.02 -0.23 13.50
C TYR A 71 -10.43 0.35 13.44
N ALA A 72 -10.58 1.65 13.63
CA ALA A 72 -11.87 2.31 13.42
C ALA A 72 -12.20 2.34 11.93
N LYS A 73 -11.19 2.61 11.08
CA LYS A 73 -11.32 2.60 9.63
C LYS A 73 -11.75 1.21 9.11
N LEU A 74 -11.03 0.14 9.46
CA LEU A 74 -11.35 -1.25 9.06
C LEU A 74 -12.71 -1.80 9.55
N LYS A 75 -13.37 -1.13 10.50
CA LYS A 75 -14.73 -1.51 10.92
C LYS A 75 -15.81 -0.86 10.06
N LEU A 76 -15.50 0.29 9.48
CA LEU A 76 -16.42 1.07 8.66
C LEU A 76 -16.30 0.70 7.17
N TRP A 77 -15.10 0.30 6.76
CA TRP A 77 -14.71 -0.07 5.40
C TRP A 77 -14.13 -1.48 5.38
#